data_AF-F1DEB0-F1
#
_entry.id   AF-F1DEB0-F1
#
_cell.length_a   1.000
_cell.length_b   1.000
_cell.length_c   1.000
_cell.angle_alpha   90.00
_cell.angle_beta   90.00
_cell.angle_gamma   90.00
#
_symmetry.space_group_name_H-M   'P 1'
#
loop_
_entity.id
_entity.type
_entity.pdbx_description
1 polymer ?
#
loop_
_entity_poly.entity_id
_entity_poly.type
_entity_poly.pdbx_seq_one_letter_code
_entity_poly.pdbx_strand_id
1 'polypeptide(L)'
;LHVCDRNLEEIKPGDITNANFLVDVLLAAKHEGESIVKNYEQLGHHTTEGVCTALARSFADIGDIIRGKDLYLGNKKQYEKDREKERLQQNLISIFSKIYDTLPEEKNSAYLKDGPNYYTLREHWWNANRQQVWKAMTCEAPNEAKYKIIERDGNIKESARGQCRGVKDVPTNLDYVPQYLR
;
A
#
# COMPACT_ATOMS: atom_id res chain seq x y z
N LEU A 1 10.00 8.59 -6.65
CA LEU A 1 9.70 7.34 -5.94
C LEU A 1 9.45 6.27 -7.00
N HIS A 2 10.11 5.12 -6.93
CA HIS A 2 9.88 3.99 -7.83
C HIS A 2 9.37 2.83 -6.97
N VAL A 3 8.06 2.82 -6.72
CA VAL A 3 7.40 1.70 -6.04
C VAL A 3 7.39 0.52 -7.01
N CYS A 4 7.59 -0.69 -6.50
CA CYS A 4 7.51 -1.93 -7.29
C CYS A 4 6.05 -2.30 -7.59
N ASP A 5 5.39 -1.53 -8.47
CA ASP A 5 3.97 -1.65 -8.82
C ASP A 5 3.71 -2.24 -10.22
N ARG A 6 4.75 -2.59 -10.96
CA ARG A 6 4.65 -3.13 -12.34
C ARG A 6 3.68 -4.31 -12.46
N ASN A 7 3.63 -5.18 -11.45
CA ASN A 7 2.70 -6.31 -11.45
C ASN A 7 1.24 -5.85 -11.38
N LEU A 8 0.94 -4.69 -10.79
CA LEU A 8 -0.39 -4.08 -10.75
C LEU A 8 -0.79 -3.45 -12.10
N GLU A 9 0.20 -3.00 -12.88
CA GLU A 9 -0.03 -2.45 -14.23
C GLU A 9 -0.41 -3.52 -15.25
N GLU A 10 0.14 -4.74 -15.09
CA GLU A 10 -0.04 -5.85 -16.04
C GLU A 10 -1.29 -6.71 -15.75
N ILE A 11 -2.01 -6.42 -14.67
CA ILE A 11 -3.24 -7.13 -14.30
C ILE A 11 -4.29 -6.95 -15.40
N LYS A 12 -4.84 -8.07 -15.91
CA LYS A 12 -5.96 -8.05 -16.85
C LYS A 12 -7.28 -8.04 -16.07
N PRO A 13 -8.15 -7.02 -16.22
CA PRO A 13 -9.41 -6.96 -15.50
C PRO A 13 -10.35 -8.14 -15.77
N GLY A 14 -10.27 -8.76 -16.96
CA GLY A 14 -11.15 -9.81 -17.49
C GLY A 14 -11.70 -10.80 -16.46
N ASP A 15 -10.81 -11.42 -15.68
CA ASP A 15 -11.13 -12.51 -14.75
C ASP A 15 -10.76 -12.18 -13.30
N ILE A 16 -10.68 -10.89 -12.96
CA ILE A 16 -10.24 -10.49 -11.63
C ILE A 16 -11.33 -10.70 -10.59
N THR A 17 -10.93 -11.23 -9.44
CA THR A 17 -11.76 -11.31 -8.24
C THR A 17 -11.10 -10.50 -7.13
N ASN A 18 -11.87 -10.16 -6.09
CA ASN A 18 -11.34 -9.52 -4.89
C ASN A 18 -10.14 -10.29 -4.29
N ALA A 19 -10.21 -11.62 -4.31
CA ALA A 19 -9.15 -12.49 -3.79
C ALA A 19 -7.88 -12.43 -4.66
N ASN A 20 -8.02 -12.54 -5.99
CA ASN A 20 -6.89 -12.47 -6.89
C ASN A 20 -6.22 -11.09 -6.83
N PHE A 21 -7.02 -10.02 -6.81
CA PHE A 21 -6.50 -8.66 -6.68
C PHE A 21 -5.71 -8.46 -5.38
N LEU A 22 -6.21 -8.99 -4.25
CA LEU A 22 -5.45 -8.97 -3.01
C LEU A 22 -4.10 -9.67 -3.16
N VAL A 23 -4.06 -10.85 -3.79
CA VAL A 23 -2.80 -11.60 -4.02
C VAL A 23 -1.79 -10.74 -4.79
N ASP A 24 -2.22 -10.05 -5.84
CA ASP A 24 -1.34 -9.16 -6.61
C ASP A 24 -0.81 -8.00 -5.78
N VAL A 25 -1.65 -7.38 -4.93
CA VAL A 25 -1.23 -6.32 -4.01
C VAL A 25 -0.26 -6.84 -2.95
N LEU A 26 -0.47 -8.06 -2.43
CA LEU A 26 0.45 -8.69 -1.49
C LEU A 26 1.81 -9.00 -2.15
N LEU A 27 1.81 -9.43 -3.41
CA LEU A 27 3.03 -9.70 -4.16
C LEU A 27 3.82 -8.41 -4.42
N ALA A 28 3.13 -7.33 -4.81
CA ALA A 28 3.73 -6.00 -4.98
C ALA A 28 4.40 -5.54 -3.67
N ALA A 29 3.66 -5.61 -2.56
CA ALA A 29 4.15 -5.24 -1.25
C ALA A 29 5.36 -6.08 -0.82
N LYS A 30 5.33 -7.39 -1.06
CA LYS A 30 6.47 -8.28 -0.76
C LYS A 30 7.73 -7.86 -1.52
N HIS A 31 7.63 -7.64 -2.83
CA HIS A 31 8.78 -7.25 -3.65
C HIS A 31 9.30 -5.85 -3.33
N GLU A 32 8.41 -4.90 -3.04
CA GLU A 32 8.79 -3.57 -2.55
C GLU A 32 9.56 -3.67 -1.22
N GLY A 33 9.05 -4.46 -0.28
CA GLY A 33 9.70 -4.70 1.00
C GLY A 33 11.08 -5.35 0.86
N GLU A 34 11.18 -6.39 0.04
CA GLU A 34 12.44 -7.05 -0.33
C GLU A 34 13.47 -6.06 -0.89
N SER A 35 13.04 -5.19 -1.81
CA SER A 35 13.90 -4.19 -2.44
C SER A 35 14.43 -3.19 -1.40
N ILE A 36 13.56 -2.69 -0.53
CA ILE A 36 13.94 -1.75 0.55
C ILE A 36 14.96 -2.38 1.49
N VAL A 37 14.70 -3.61 1.96
CA VAL A 37 15.61 -4.31 2.88
C VAL A 37 16.99 -4.48 2.24
N LYS A 38 17.05 -5.01 1.01
CA LYS A 38 18.32 -5.19 0.29
C LYS A 38 19.09 -3.88 0.10
N ASN A 39 18.40 -2.80 -0.21
CA ASN A 39 19.03 -1.48 -0.36
C ASN A 39 19.64 -1.00 0.96
N TYR A 40 18.96 -1.20 2.09
CA TYR A 40 19.49 -0.86 3.42
C TYR A 40 20.70 -1.72 3.81
N GLU A 41 20.68 -3.02 3.49
CA GLU A 41 21.82 -3.93 3.70
C GLU A 41 23.07 -3.48 2.94
N GLN A 42 22.90 -3.08 1.67
CA GLN A 42 24.01 -2.62 0.81
C GLN A 42 24.65 -1.31 1.28
N LEU A 43 23.88 -0.45 1.95
CA LEU A 43 24.38 0.80 2.50
C LEU A 43 25.22 0.61 3.78
N GLY A 44 25.44 -0.63 4.23
CA GLY A 44 26.18 -0.93 5.47
C GLY A 44 25.40 -0.57 6.73
N HIS A 45 24.12 -0.23 6.60
CA HIS A 45 23.20 -0.11 7.72
C HIS A 45 22.81 -1.52 8.18
N HIS A 46 23.70 -2.19 8.89
CA HIS A 46 23.37 -3.38 9.70
C HIS A 46 22.41 -3.05 10.85
N THR A 47 21.98 -1.80 10.96
CA THR A 47 21.05 -1.36 11.97
C THR A 47 19.63 -1.66 11.51
N THR A 48 18.86 -2.22 12.44
CA THR A 48 17.40 -2.23 12.48
C THR A 48 16.75 -0.84 12.36
N GLU A 49 17.54 0.21 12.21
CA GLU A 49 17.17 1.60 12.35
C GLU A 49 16.81 2.18 10.98
N GLY A 50 15.64 2.81 10.90
CA GLY A 50 15.15 3.45 9.67
C GLY A 50 14.52 2.49 8.65
N VAL A 51 14.89 1.20 8.59
CA VAL A 51 14.28 0.25 7.64
C VAL A 51 12.77 0.14 7.82
N CYS A 52 12.29 0.05 9.07
CA CYS A 52 10.86 0.02 9.35
C CYS A 52 10.15 1.31 8.94
N THR A 53 10.84 2.46 9.01
CA THR A 53 10.30 3.76 8.59
C THR A 53 10.21 3.85 7.06
N ALA A 54 11.21 3.34 6.34
CA ALA A 54 11.17 3.25 4.89
C ALA A 54 10.03 2.34 4.42
N LEU A 55 9.89 1.15 5.02
CA LEU A 55 8.77 0.24 4.78
C LEU A 55 7.41 0.91 5.06
N ALA A 56 7.31 1.69 6.14
CA ALA A 56 6.08 2.43 6.48
C ALA A 56 5.72 3.51 5.46
N ARG A 57 6.71 4.19 4.86
CA ARG A 57 6.50 5.16 3.79
C ARG A 57 6.01 4.47 2.51
N SER A 58 6.70 3.42 2.04
CA SER A 58 6.26 2.68 0.85
C SER A 58 4.89 2.02 1.05
N PHE A 59 4.57 1.55 2.26
CA PHE A 59 3.23 1.06 2.60
C PHE A 59 2.15 2.14 2.44
N ALA A 60 2.43 3.37 2.87
CA ALA A 60 1.52 4.49 2.70
C ALA A 60 1.35 4.88 1.23
N ASP A 61 2.43 4.83 0.43
CA ASP A 61 2.39 5.11 -1.00
C ASP A 61 1.60 4.03 -1.78
N ILE A 62 1.79 2.74 -1.49
CA ILE A 62 0.93 1.67 -2.03
C ILE A 62 -0.53 1.93 -1.63
N GLY A 63 -0.78 2.30 -0.36
CA GLY A 63 -2.12 2.64 0.10
C GLY A 63 -2.75 3.77 -0.71
N ASP A 64 -2.01 4.83 -1.02
CA ASP A 64 -2.51 5.93 -1.84
C ASP A 64 -2.73 5.55 -3.31
N ILE A 65 -1.87 4.70 -3.89
CA ILE A 65 -2.08 4.15 -5.24
C ILE A 65 -3.39 3.37 -5.29
N ILE A 66 -3.60 2.47 -4.32
CA ILE A 66 -4.79 1.60 -4.23
C ILE A 66 -6.05 2.40 -3.93
N ARG A 67 -5.95 3.52 -3.20
CA ARG A 67 -7.11 4.39 -2.88
C ARG A 67 -7.36 5.49 -3.90
N GLY A 68 -6.48 5.66 -4.88
CA GLY A 68 -6.58 6.72 -5.89
C GLY A 68 -6.27 8.12 -5.32
N LYS A 69 -5.46 8.19 -4.27
CA LYS A 69 -5.01 9.44 -3.59
C LYS A 69 -3.58 9.84 -3.93
N ASP A 70 -2.88 9.03 -4.70
CA ASP A 70 -1.50 9.29 -5.08
C ASP A 70 -1.38 10.57 -5.93
N LEU A 71 -0.64 11.56 -5.42
CA LEU A 71 -0.47 12.89 -6.03
C LEU A 71 0.47 12.87 -7.24
N TYR A 72 1.24 11.80 -7.42
CA TYR A 72 2.16 11.64 -8.56
C TYR A 72 1.45 11.42 -9.91
N LEU A 73 0.11 11.40 -9.93
CA LEU A 73 -0.75 11.40 -11.10
C LEU A 73 -1.05 12.80 -11.65
N GLY A 74 -0.82 13.87 -10.87
CA GLY A 74 -1.30 15.21 -11.17
C GLY A 74 -0.43 16.06 -12.11
N ASN A 75 0.77 15.61 -12.51
CA ASN A 75 1.73 16.45 -13.23
C ASN A 75 2.01 15.94 -14.65
N LYS A 76 1.46 16.68 -15.63
CA LYS A 76 1.81 16.79 -17.06
C LYS A 76 2.13 15.49 -17.82
N LYS A 77 1.27 15.19 -18.81
CA LYS A 77 1.31 14.12 -19.85
C LYS A 77 2.54 14.15 -20.80
N GLN A 78 3.70 14.55 -20.33
CA GLN A 78 4.85 14.82 -21.17
C GLN A 78 5.77 13.60 -21.30
N TYR A 79 5.75 12.67 -20.34
CA TYR A 79 6.65 11.51 -20.30
C TYR A 79 5.91 10.18 -20.28
N GLU A 80 6.60 9.12 -20.72
CA GLU A 80 6.07 7.74 -20.79
C GLU A 80 5.59 7.23 -19.42
N LYS A 81 6.33 7.54 -18.36
CA LYS A 81 5.98 7.23 -16.96
C LYS A 81 4.63 7.79 -16.52
N ASP A 82 4.20 8.93 -17.06
CA ASP A 82 2.92 9.53 -16.69
C ASP A 82 1.75 8.74 -17.33
N ARG A 83 1.99 8.13 -18.51
CA ARG A 83 1.02 7.26 -19.18
C ARG A 83 0.89 5.90 -18.50
N GLU A 84 1.98 5.36 -17.96
CA GLU A 84 1.97 4.12 -17.16
C GLU A 84 1.07 4.28 -15.93
N LYS A 85 1.22 5.39 -15.20
CA LYS A 85 0.38 5.69 -14.04
C LYS A 85 -1.09 5.93 -14.37
N GLU A 86 -1.38 6.63 -15.47
CA GLU A 86 -2.77 6.78 -15.95
C GLU A 86 -3.38 5.41 -16.26
N ARG A 87 -2.63 4.53 -16.93
CA ARG A 87 -3.06 3.15 -17.22
C ARG A 87 -3.31 2.38 -15.93
N LEU A 88 -2.42 2.48 -14.94
CA LEU A 88 -2.58 1.84 -13.63
C LEU A 88 -3.88 2.30 -12.96
N GLN A 89 -4.17 3.60 -12.93
CA GLN A 89 -5.42 4.10 -12.34
C GLN A 89 -6.65 3.66 -13.10
N GLN A 90 -6.64 3.68 -14.44
CA GLN A 90 -7.74 3.15 -15.24
C GLN A 90 -7.94 1.65 -14.99
N ASN A 91 -6.85 0.89 -14.84
CA ASN A 91 -6.89 -0.51 -14.51
C ASN A 91 -7.54 -0.74 -13.13
N LEU A 92 -7.09 0.00 -12.12
CA LEU A 92 -7.66 -0.06 -10.77
C LEU A 92 -9.15 0.31 -10.77
N ILE A 93 -9.56 1.35 -11.50
CA ILE A 93 -10.98 1.69 -11.66
C ILE A 93 -11.77 0.52 -12.26
N SER A 94 -11.25 -0.13 -13.31
CA SER A 94 -11.90 -1.30 -13.92
C SER A 94 -11.98 -2.49 -12.96
N ILE A 95 -10.93 -2.73 -12.18
CA ILE A 95 -10.89 -3.78 -11.15
C ILE A 95 -11.96 -3.50 -10.07
N PHE A 96 -12.02 -2.28 -9.56
CA PHE A 96 -12.97 -1.91 -8.52
C PHE A 96 -14.43 -1.87 -9.01
N SER A 97 -14.67 -1.55 -10.28
CA SER A 97 -15.98 -1.74 -10.92
C SER A 97 -16.41 -3.20 -10.84
N LYS A 98 -15.52 -4.14 -11.18
CA LYS A 98 -15.84 -5.57 -11.11
C LYS A 98 -16.05 -6.05 -9.68
N ILE A 99 -15.21 -5.59 -8.75
CA ILE A 99 -15.39 -5.90 -7.32
C ILE A 99 -16.77 -5.41 -6.87
N TYR A 100 -17.16 -4.17 -7.22
CA TYR A 100 -18.48 -3.62 -6.92
C TYR A 100 -19.61 -4.48 -7.50
N ASP A 101 -19.52 -4.90 -8.76
CA ASP A 101 -20.56 -5.73 -9.40
C ASP A 101 -20.71 -7.12 -8.74
N THR A 102 -19.69 -7.62 -8.05
CA THR A 102 -19.73 -8.90 -7.32
C THR A 102 -20.23 -8.79 -5.88
N LEU A 103 -20.39 -7.58 -5.34
CA LEU A 103 -20.87 -7.39 -3.98
C LEU A 103 -22.38 -7.72 -3.87
N PRO A 104 -22.83 -8.25 -2.73
CA PRO A 104 -24.26 -8.40 -2.45
C PRO A 104 -24.99 -7.05 -2.55
N GLU A 105 -26.21 -7.06 -3.06
CA GLU A 105 -27.01 -5.84 -3.33
C GLU A 105 -27.15 -4.93 -2.08
N GLU A 106 -27.30 -5.53 -0.90
CA GLU A 106 -27.36 -4.81 0.38
C GLU A 106 -26.10 -3.99 0.65
N LYS A 107 -24.91 -4.50 0.29
CA LYS A 107 -23.62 -3.82 0.47
C LYS A 107 -23.35 -2.78 -0.62
N ASN A 108 -23.94 -2.94 -1.81
CA ASN A 108 -23.82 -1.96 -2.89
C ASN A 108 -24.45 -0.62 -2.53
N SER A 109 -25.50 -0.62 -1.71
CA SER A 109 -26.15 0.59 -1.23
C SER A 109 -25.19 1.60 -0.57
N ALA A 110 -24.15 1.11 0.11
CA ALA A 110 -23.14 1.93 0.78
C ALA A 110 -22.21 2.69 -0.20
N TYR A 111 -22.12 2.23 -1.46
CA TYR A 111 -21.20 2.78 -2.47
C TYR A 111 -21.93 3.42 -3.66
N LEU A 112 -23.26 3.59 -3.60
CA LEU A 112 -24.05 4.20 -4.68
C LEU A 112 -23.58 5.61 -5.08
N LYS A 113 -22.94 6.34 -4.15
CA LYS A 113 -22.47 7.72 -4.35
C LYS A 113 -21.00 7.83 -4.73
N ASP A 114 -20.29 6.72 -4.90
CA ASP A 114 -18.85 6.73 -5.15
C ASP A 114 -18.43 7.29 -6.52
N GLY A 115 -19.38 7.33 -7.46
CA GLY A 115 -19.10 7.68 -8.84
C GLY A 115 -18.14 6.67 -9.50
N PRO A 116 -17.55 7.03 -10.66
CA PRO A 116 -16.76 6.09 -11.46
C PRO A 116 -15.41 5.71 -10.83
N ASN A 117 -14.98 6.38 -9.76
CA ASN A 117 -13.66 6.18 -9.16
C ASN A 117 -13.68 5.26 -7.93
N TYR A 118 -14.87 4.91 -7.42
CA TYR A 118 -15.03 3.95 -6.31
C TYR A 118 -14.25 4.35 -5.03
N TYR A 119 -14.08 5.65 -4.75
CA TYR A 119 -13.18 6.10 -3.69
C TYR A 119 -13.52 5.52 -2.30
N THR A 120 -14.80 5.48 -1.89
CA THR A 120 -15.19 4.91 -0.60
C THR A 120 -14.97 3.39 -0.57
N LEU A 121 -15.31 2.68 -1.66
CA LEU A 121 -15.04 1.25 -1.79
C LEU A 121 -13.54 0.95 -1.70
N ARG A 122 -12.71 1.74 -2.37
CA ARG A 122 -11.24 1.61 -2.35
C ARG A 122 -10.67 1.87 -0.95
N GLU A 123 -11.19 2.87 -0.23
CA GLU A 123 -10.82 3.15 1.18
C GLU A 123 -11.18 1.99 2.11
N HIS A 124 -12.41 1.48 2.01
CA HIS A 124 -12.86 0.34 2.81
C HIS A 124 -12.07 -0.92 2.48
N TRP A 125 -11.78 -1.15 1.20
CA TRP A 125 -10.95 -2.25 0.74
C TRP A 125 -9.54 -2.17 1.33
N TRP A 126 -8.90 -1.01 1.28
CA TRP A 126 -7.59 -0.82 1.90
C TRP A 126 -7.66 -1.10 3.39
N ASN A 127 -8.60 -0.48 4.11
CA ASN A 127 -8.76 -0.68 5.56
C ASN A 127 -8.94 -2.17 5.95
N ALA A 128 -9.72 -2.91 5.16
CA ALA A 128 -9.94 -4.34 5.39
C ALA A 128 -8.70 -5.22 5.14
N ASN A 129 -7.79 -4.79 4.26
CA ASN A 129 -6.66 -5.61 3.80
C ASN A 129 -5.28 -5.12 4.26
N ARG A 130 -5.17 -3.88 4.76
CA ARG A 130 -3.89 -3.21 5.09
C ARG A 130 -3.00 -4.01 6.03
N GLN A 131 -3.59 -4.79 6.94
CA GLN A 131 -2.86 -5.69 7.84
C GLN A 131 -2.11 -6.80 7.08
N GLN A 132 -2.76 -7.41 6.08
CA GLN A 132 -2.15 -8.45 5.24
C GLN A 132 -1.05 -7.85 4.37
N VAL A 133 -1.31 -6.67 3.79
CA VAL A 133 -0.34 -5.92 2.99
C VAL A 133 0.91 -5.58 3.82
N TRP A 134 0.74 -5.09 5.05
CA TRP A 134 1.86 -4.82 5.94
C TRP A 134 2.66 -6.09 6.27
N LYS A 135 1.96 -7.22 6.49
CA LYS A 135 2.62 -8.50 6.76
C LYS A 135 3.47 -8.96 5.58
N ALA A 136 2.98 -8.81 4.35
CA ALA A 136 3.72 -9.13 3.14
C ALA A 136 4.93 -8.19 2.95
N MET A 137 4.73 -6.88 3.10
CA MET A 137 5.78 -5.85 3.03
C MET A 137 6.94 -6.11 3.99
N THR A 138 6.62 -6.56 5.21
CA THR A 138 7.61 -6.79 6.27
C THR A 138 8.20 -8.21 6.28
N CYS A 139 7.92 -9.03 5.27
CA CYS A 139 8.32 -10.43 5.25
C CYS A 139 9.83 -10.64 5.40
N GLU A 140 10.61 -9.83 4.69
CA GLU A 140 12.08 -9.90 4.69
C GLU A 140 12.72 -8.88 5.64
N ALA A 141 11.94 -8.13 6.43
CA ALA A 141 12.52 -7.20 7.38
C ALA A 141 13.37 -7.96 8.43
N PRO A 142 14.48 -7.37 8.93
CA PRO A 142 15.35 -8.05 9.90
C PRO A 142 14.58 -8.47 11.15
N ASN A 143 14.89 -9.65 11.69
CA ASN A 143 14.16 -10.23 12.83
C ASN A 143 14.10 -9.30 14.04
N GLU A 144 15.18 -8.60 14.37
CA GLU A 144 15.21 -7.68 15.51
C GLU A 144 14.67 -6.27 15.19
N ALA A 145 14.31 -6.00 13.93
CA ALA A 145 13.82 -4.68 13.54
C ALA A 145 12.47 -4.39 14.17
N LYS A 146 12.35 -3.21 14.78
CA LYS A 146 11.11 -2.74 15.39
C LYS A 146 10.76 -1.35 14.90
N TYR A 147 9.48 -1.15 14.59
CA TYR A 147 8.98 0.17 14.23
C TYR A 147 8.90 1.02 15.49
N LYS A 148 9.39 2.26 15.44
CA LYS A 148 9.44 3.18 16.58
C LYS A 148 8.45 4.32 16.36
N ILE A 149 7.61 4.58 17.36
CA ILE A 149 6.71 5.73 17.42
C ILE A 149 7.20 6.63 18.53
N ILE A 150 7.35 7.93 18.24
CA ILE A 150 7.60 8.94 19.26
C ILE A 150 6.24 9.50 19.69
N GLU A 151 5.90 9.30 20.95
CA GLU A 151 4.66 9.79 21.56
C GLU A 151 4.78 11.28 21.92
N ARG A 152 3.65 11.92 22.24
CA ARG A 152 3.59 13.39 22.46
C ARG A 152 4.42 13.86 23.64
N ASP A 153 4.65 13.00 24.60
CA ASP A 153 5.47 13.23 25.80
C ASP A 153 6.97 12.93 25.57
N GLY A 154 7.35 12.54 24.35
CA GLY A 154 8.71 12.18 23.97
C GLY A 154 9.07 10.71 24.21
N ASN A 155 8.16 9.90 24.76
CA ASN A 155 8.41 8.47 24.95
C ASN A 155 8.49 7.74 23.61
N ILE A 156 9.39 6.76 23.51
CA ILE A 156 9.54 5.91 22.33
C ILE A 156 8.84 4.59 22.58
N LYS A 157 7.82 4.32 21.77
CA LYS A 157 7.11 3.04 21.75
C LYS A 157 7.56 2.21 20.56
N GLU A 158 7.92 0.96 20.81
CA GLU A 158 8.32 0.03 19.76
C GLU A 158 7.17 -0.91 19.37
N SER A 159 7.24 -1.42 18.13
CA SER A 159 6.38 -2.51 17.69
C SER A 159 6.62 -3.74 18.55
N ALA A 160 5.53 -4.39 18.96
CA ALA A 160 5.56 -5.49 19.91
C ALA A 160 6.22 -6.76 19.38
N ARG A 161 6.33 -6.92 18.05
CA ARG A 161 7.08 -7.99 17.41
C ARG A 161 8.24 -7.43 16.57
N GLY A 162 9.22 -8.30 16.37
CA GLY A 162 10.29 -8.10 15.40
C GLY A 162 9.78 -8.00 13.96
N GLN A 163 10.70 -7.78 13.01
CA GLN A 163 10.38 -7.54 11.60
C GLN A 163 9.39 -6.38 11.40
N CYS A 164 9.47 -5.32 12.22
CA CYS A 164 8.60 -4.16 12.13
C CYS A 164 7.10 -4.46 12.32
N ARG A 165 6.73 -5.55 13.02
CA ARG A 165 5.33 -6.02 13.12
C ARG A 165 4.68 -5.70 14.47
N GLY A 166 3.38 -5.40 14.43
CA GLY A 166 2.52 -5.44 15.62
C GLY A 166 2.03 -6.86 15.92
N VAL A 167 1.30 -7.02 17.03
CA VAL A 167 0.69 -8.32 17.41
C VAL A 167 -0.57 -8.59 16.60
N LYS A 168 -1.44 -7.58 16.49
CA LYS A 168 -2.64 -7.62 15.65
C LYS A 168 -2.66 -6.44 14.67
N ASP A 169 -2.16 -5.28 15.05
CA ASP A 169 -2.28 -4.08 14.22
C ASP A 169 -1.02 -3.74 13.42
N VAL A 170 -1.20 -2.95 12.36
CA VAL A 170 -0.11 -2.29 11.66
C VAL A 170 0.45 -1.20 12.59
N PRO A 171 1.75 -1.19 12.93
CA PRO A 171 2.31 -0.26 13.92
C PRO A 171 2.46 1.18 13.38
N THR A 172 2.02 1.46 12.16
CA THR A 172 2.06 2.79 11.54
C THR A 172 0.68 3.24 11.07
N ASN A 173 0.48 4.55 11.03
CA ASN A 173 -0.70 5.22 10.46
C ASN A 173 -0.29 6.18 9.34
N LEU A 174 0.91 6.04 8.77
CA LEU A 174 1.36 6.90 7.67
C LEU A 174 0.43 6.81 6.45
N ASP A 175 -0.22 5.67 6.23
CA ASP A 175 -1.24 5.51 5.21
C ASP A 175 -2.50 6.36 5.47
N TYR A 176 -2.67 6.95 6.65
CA TYR A 176 -3.72 7.94 6.91
C TYR A 176 -3.19 9.38 7.04
N VAL A 177 -1.90 9.59 6.77
CA VAL A 177 -1.29 10.92 6.68
C VAL A 177 -1.30 11.35 5.21
N PRO A 178 -1.79 12.57 4.88
CA PRO A 178 -1.75 13.10 3.51
C PRO A 178 -0.35 13.00 2.90
N GLN A 179 -0.24 12.53 1.65
CA GLN A 179 1.05 12.24 1.01
C GLN A 179 2.04 13.39 1.04
N TYR A 180 1.58 14.63 0.86
CA TYR A 180 2.41 15.83 0.91
C TYR A 180 3.18 16.02 2.25
N LEU A 181 2.67 15.43 3.35
CA LEU A 181 3.24 15.58 4.70
C LEU A 181 4.17 14.42 5.11
N ARG A 182 4.37 13.40 4.26
CA ARG A 182 5.14 12.18 4.60
C ARG A 182 6.62 12.27 4.23
#